data_AF-A0A178TDW9-F1
#
_entry.id   AF-A0A178TDW9-F1
#
_cell.length_a   1.000
_cell.length_b   1.000
_cell.length_c   1.000
_cell.angle_alpha   90.00
_cell.angle_beta   90.00
_cell.angle_gamma   90.00
#
_symmetry.space_group_name_H-M   'P 1'
#
loop_
_entity.id
_entity.type
_entity.pdbx_description
1 polymer ?
#
loop_
_entity_poly.entity_id
_entity_poly.type
_entity_poly.pdbx_seq_one_letter_code
_entity_poly.pdbx_strand_id
1 'polypeptide(L)'
;MLAAITLHNIPEGLSVGVSYASGEGGEIGNLIALAIGFQNAPEGLLVALFLFNQRISKGKAFFMAMGTGLIELVASIAGYYLTSVVDSLVPYGLAFAAGAMLFIIYKELIPESHGDGNEQSSTYAFIIGLLLMVFLIETF
;
A
#
# COMPACT_ATOMS: atom_id res chain seq x y z
N MET A 1 6.23 9.80 -6.06
CA MET A 1 6.27 8.42 -5.51
C MET A 1 6.69 8.29 -4.04
N LEU A 2 7.99 8.25 -3.68
CA LEU A 2 8.47 7.77 -2.36
C LEU A 2 7.79 8.42 -1.14
N ALA A 3 7.74 9.75 -1.08
CA ALA A 3 7.11 10.45 0.04
C ALA A 3 5.60 10.16 0.14
N ALA A 4 4.93 10.00 -1.00
CA ALA A 4 3.50 9.71 -1.03
C ALA A 4 3.21 8.28 -0.57
N ILE A 5 4.05 7.31 -0.96
CA ILE A 5 3.97 5.92 -0.47
C ILE A 5 4.29 5.86 1.04
N THR A 6 5.34 6.56 1.50
CA THR A 6 5.61 6.69 2.94
C THR A 6 4.40 7.19 3.71
N LEU A 7 3.70 8.21 3.20
CA LEU A 7 2.51 8.76 3.85
C LEU A 7 1.29 7.83 3.75
N HIS A 8 1.19 7.05 2.67
CA HIS A 8 0.13 6.05 2.47
C HIS A 8 0.23 4.89 3.46
N ASN A 9 1.46 4.43 3.74
CA ASN A 9 1.74 3.31 4.64
C ASN A 9 1.41 3.61 6.12
N ILE A 10 1.26 4.89 6.49
CA ILE A 10 0.93 5.27 7.87
C ILE A 10 -0.51 4.85 8.23
N PRO A 11 -1.56 5.25 7.48
CA PRO A 11 -2.91 4.76 7.67
C PRO A 11 -3.06 3.23 7.69
N GLU A 12 -2.37 2.53 6.78
CA GLU A 12 -2.41 1.07 6.71
C GLU A 12 -1.84 0.43 7.97
N GLY A 13 -0.64 0.87 8.37
CA GLY A 13 -0.01 0.39 9.60
C GLY A 13 -0.89 0.67 10.82
N LEU A 14 -1.42 1.88 10.97
CA LEU A 14 -2.34 2.22 12.05
C LEU A 14 -3.57 1.29 12.08
N SER A 15 -4.13 0.95 10.92
CA SER A 15 -5.26 0.02 10.80
C SER A 15 -4.91 -1.39 11.29
N VAL A 16 -3.73 -1.90 10.94
CA VAL A 16 -3.21 -3.17 11.49
C VAL A 16 -3.10 -3.09 13.01
N GLY A 17 -2.48 -2.04 13.55
CA GLY A 17 -2.31 -1.87 14.99
C GLY A 17 -3.62 -1.83 15.77
N VAL A 18 -4.56 -0.99 15.32
CA VAL A 18 -5.88 -0.80 15.93
C VAL A 18 -6.71 -2.10 15.88
N SER A 19 -6.64 -2.84 14.78
CA SER A 19 -7.38 -4.10 14.65
C SER A 19 -6.89 -5.20 15.61
N TYR A 20 -5.59 -5.27 15.88
CA TYR A 20 -5.06 -6.16 16.93
C TYR A 20 -5.48 -5.75 18.34
N ALA A 21 -5.68 -4.46 18.60
CA ALA A 21 -6.09 -3.96 19.91
C ALA A 21 -7.62 -4.07 20.14
N SER A 22 -8.42 -4.09 19.07
CA SER A 22 -9.89 -4.05 19.14
C SER A 22 -10.55 -5.43 19.15
N GLY A 23 -9.86 -6.49 18.71
CA GLY A 23 -10.41 -7.84 18.64
C GLY A 23 -10.08 -8.70 19.87
N GLU A 24 -11.09 -9.36 20.46
CA GLU A 24 -10.84 -10.44 21.41
C GLU A 24 -10.11 -11.58 20.69
N GLY A 25 -8.88 -11.91 21.13
CA GLY A 25 -8.09 -13.02 20.57
C GLY A 25 -7.26 -12.72 19.31
N GLY A 26 -7.28 -11.50 18.78
CA GLY A 26 -6.40 -11.06 17.68
C GLY A 26 -6.74 -11.59 16.28
N GLU A 27 -7.85 -12.30 16.11
CA GLU A 27 -8.25 -12.88 14.80
C GLU A 27 -8.47 -11.80 13.73
N ILE A 28 -9.13 -10.69 14.09
CA ILE A 28 -9.35 -9.54 13.19
C ILE A 28 -8.02 -8.91 12.78
N GLY A 29 -7.09 -8.76 13.73
CA GLY A 29 -5.74 -8.24 13.47
C GLY A 29 -4.95 -9.13 12.51
N ASN A 30 -5.02 -10.45 12.66
CA ASN A 30 -4.38 -11.40 11.74
C ASN A 30 -4.93 -11.28 10.32
N LEU A 31 -6.25 -11.16 10.16
CA LEU A 31 -6.90 -11.03 8.86
C LEU A 31 -6.49 -9.73 8.17
N ILE A 32 -6.52 -8.60 8.88
CA ILE A 32 -6.14 -7.29 8.32
C ILE A 32 -4.66 -7.24 8.00
N ALA A 33 -3.79 -7.76 8.86
CA ALA A 33 -2.35 -7.83 8.61
C ALA A 33 -2.01 -8.68 7.38
N LEU A 34 -2.69 -9.82 7.19
CA LEU A 34 -2.51 -10.63 6.00
C LEU A 34 -3.01 -9.91 4.74
N ALA A 35 -4.20 -9.30 4.78
CA ALA A 35 -4.76 -8.57 3.64
C ALA A 35 -3.85 -7.43 3.19
N ILE A 36 -3.37 -6.60 4.12
CA ILE A 36 -2.43 -5.50 3.84
C ILE A 36 -1.07 -6.06 3.38
N GLY A 37 -0.56 -7.11 4.02
CA GLY A 37 0.68 -7.76 3.58
C GLY A 37 0.63 -8.27 2.14
N PHE A 38 -0.53 -8.79 1.70
CA PHE A 38 -0.72 -9.27 0.33
C PHE A 38 -0.66 -8.17 -0.73
N GLN A 39 -1.18 -6.97 -0.45
CA GLN A 39 -1.05 -5.84 -1.39
C GLN A 39 0.31 -5.13 -1.28
N ASN A 40 0.96 -5.16 -0.12
CA ASN A 40 2.23 -4.45 0.09
C ASN A 40 3.41 -5.16 -0.57
N ALA A 41 3.33 -6.47 -0.79
CA ALA A 41 4.31 -7.21 -1.58
C ALA A 41 4.40 -6.71 -3.04
N PRO A 42 3.31 -6.68 -3.85
CA PRO A 42 3.35 -6.11 -5.19
C PRO A 42 3.62 -4.60 -5.19
N GLU A 43 3.13 -3.83 -4.21
CA GLU A 43 3.44 -2.41 -4.10
C GLU A 43 4.93 -2.16 -3.90
N GLY A 44 5.56 -2.84 -2.93
CA GLY A 44 6.99 -2.70 -2.65
C GLY A 44 7.86 -3.07 -3.86
N LEU A 45 7.47 -4.11 -4.61
CA LEU A 45 8.13 -4.46 -5.86
C LEU A 45 8.01 -3.33 -6.89
N LEU A 46 6.82 -2.76 -7.04
CA LEU A 46 6.58 -1.64 -7.96
C LEU A 46 7.40 -0.41 -7.60
N VAL A 47 7.54 -0.06 -6.31
CA VAL A 47 8.45 1.01 -5.85
C VAL A 47 9.89 0.72 -6.25
N ALA A 48 10.37 -0.51 -6.00
CA ALA A 48 11.73 -0.89 -6.34
C ALA A 48 12.00 -0.83 -7.85
N LEU A 49 11.06 -1.30 -8.67
CA LEU A 49 11.14 -1.25 -10.14
C LEU A 49 11.12 0.19 -10.66
N PHE A 50 10.26 1.06 -10.12
CA PHE A 50 10.23 2.46 -10.49
C PHE A 50 11.56 3.17 -10.18
N LEU A 51 12.10 2.95 -8.98
CA LEU A 51 13.40 3.51 -8.60
C LEU A 51 14.53 2.99 -9.50
N PHE A 52 14.46 1.71 -9.88
CA PHE A 52 15.41 1.12 -10.84
C PHE A 52 15.31 1.78 -12.22
N ASN A 53 14.11 2.02 -12.75
CA ASN A 53 13.89 2.74 -14.02
C ASN A 53 14.43 4.18 -13.96
N GLN A 54 14.39 4.80 -12.78
CA GLN A 54 15.00 6.11 -12.49
C GLN A 54 16.54 6.04 -12.36
N ARG A 55 17.18 4.96 -12.82
CA ARG A 55 18.64 4.71 -12.81
C ARG A 55 19.26 4.60 -11.41
N ILE A 56 18.47 4.27 -10.38
CA ILE A 56 19.00 3.93 -9.06
C ILE A 56 19.51 2.49 -9.08
N SER A 57 20.63 2.23 -8.39
CA SER A 57 21.18 0.87 -8.30
C SER A 57 20.21 -0.08 -7.60
N LYS A 58 20.15 -1.34 -8.05
CA LYS A 58 19.20 -2.35 -7.55
C LYS A 58 19.18 -2.47 -6.03
N GLY A 59 20.35 -2.50 -5.39
CA GLY A 59 20.45 -2.57 -3.92
C GLY A 59 19.89 -1.33 -3.23
N LYS A 60 20.17 -0.13 -3.76
CA LYS A 60 19.64 1.11 -3.19
C LYS A 60 18.13 1.24 -3.39
N ALA A 61 17.62 0.85 -4.56
CA ALA A 61 16.18 0.79 -4.83
C ALA A 61 15.47 -0.17 -3.87
N PHE A 62 16.03 -1.35 -3.64
CA PHE A 62 15.51 -2.33 -2.68
C PHE A 62 15.45 -1.77 -1.26
N PHE A 63 16.55 -1.20 -0.74
CA PHE A 63 16.55 -0.65 0.61
C PHE A 63 15.64 0.58 0.77
N MET A 64 15.48 1.38 -0.28
CA MET A 64 14.52 2.49 -0.28
C MET A 64 13.08 1.99 -0.23
N ALA A 65 12.72 0.99 -1.02
CA ALA A 65 11.39 0.37 -0.98
C ALA A 65 11.13 -0.36 0.35
N MET A 66 12.13 -1.08 0.88
CA MET A 66 12.03 -1.68 2.22
C MET A 66 11.82 -0.60 3.30
N GLY A 67 12.50 0.55 3.15
CA GLY A 67 12.37 1.68 4.07
C GLY A 67 10.95 2.26 4.13
N THR A 68 10.20 2.26 3.02
CA THR A 68 8.79 2.69 3.05
C THR A 68 7.92 1.68 3.79
N GLY A 69 8.18 0.37 3.64
CA GLY A 69 7.48 -0.68 4.41
C GLY A 69 7.76 -0.64 5.92
N LEU A 70 8.96 -0.23 6.35
CA LEU A 70 9.26 -0.08 7.79
C LEU A 70 8.39 0.98 8.49
N ILE A 71 7.87 1.96 7.74
CA ILE A 71 6.96 2.97 8.29
C ILE A 71 5.64 2.35 8.72
N GLU A 72 5.12 1.40 7.95
CA GLU A 72 3.91 0.65 8.30
C GLU A 72 4.09 -0.13 9.59
N LEU A 73 5.24 -0.81 9.76
CA LEU A 73 5.57 -1.53 10.99
C LEU A 73 5.56 -0.59 12.20
N VAL A 74 6.21 0.57 12.10
CA VAL A 74 6.23 1.58 13.18
C VAL A 74 4.83 2.10 13.47
N ALA A 75 4.06 2.40 12.41
CA ALA A 75 2.69 2.88 12.53
C ALA A 75 1.77 1.82 13.16
N SER A 76 1.96 0.53 12.88
CA SER A 76 1.18 -0.56 13.50
C SER A 76 1.44 -0.71 14.99
N ILE A 77 2.69 -0.61 15.42
CA ILE A 77 3.04 -0.62 16.84
C ILE A 77 2.40 0.60 17.52
N ALA A 78 2.51 1.78 16.91
CA ALA A 78 1.87 2.99 17.43
C ALA A 78 0.35 2.86 17.49
N GLY A 79 -0.27 2.31 16.44
CA GLY A 79 -1.72 2.08 16.33
C GLY A 79 -2.22 1.20 17.46
N TYR A 80 -1.54 0.08 17.74
CA TYR A 80 -1.89 -0.82 18.83
C TYR A 80 -1.91 -0.12 20.19
N TYR A 81 -0.83 0.60 20.55
CA TYR A 81 -0.73 1.26 21.85
C TYR A 81 -1.61 2.52 21.98
N LEU A 82 -1.89 3.21 20.87
CA LEU A 82 -2.64 4.47 20.85
C LEU A 82 -4.09 4.29 20.37
N THR A 83 -4.60 3.05 20.34
CA THR A 83 -5.91 2.70 19.80
C THR A 83 -7.04 3.63 20.27
N SER A 84 -7.07 3.96 21.56
CA SER A 84 -8.08 4.86 22.15
C SER A 84 -8.10 6.28 21.57
N VAL A 85 -7.02 6.70 20.91
CA VAL A 85 -6.89 8.01 20.26
C VAL A 85 -7.07 7.88 18.75
N VAL A 86 -6.45 6.86 18.14
CA VAL A 86 -6.33 6.79 16.68
C VAL A 86 -7.47 6.05 16.00
N ASP A 87 -8.23 5.19 16.69
CA ASP A 87 -9.28 4.36 16.07
C ASP A 87 -10.29 5.20 15.26
N SER A 88 -10.80 6.29 15.86
CA SER A 88 -11.69 7.23 15.18
C SER A 88 -11.07 7.95 13.97
N LEU A 89 -9.74 8.02 13.90
CA LEU A 89 -8.99 8.67 12.84
C LEU A 89 -8.60 7.72 11.70
N VAL A 90 -8.58 6.40 11.94
CA VAL A 90 -8.19 5.38 10.94
C VAL A 90 -9.00 5.52 9.64
N PRO A 91 -10.35 5.65 9.65
CA PRO A 91 -11.12 5.76 8.41
C PRO A 91 -10.76 7.00 7.58
N TYR A 92 -10.50 8.13 8.23
CA TYR A 92 -10.07 9.36 7.56
C TYR A 92 -8.66 9.23 7.00
N GLY A 93 -7.77 8.57 7.74
CA GLY A 93 -6.43 8.21 7.29
C GLY A 93 -6.48 7.34 6.04
N LEU A 94 -7.26 6.26 6.05
CA LEU A 94 -7.41 5.35 4.91
C LEU A 94 -8.02 6.06 3.69
N ALA A 95 -9.00 6.93 3.88
CA ALA A 95 -9.57 7.74 2.80
C ALA A 95 -8.52 8.68 2.18
N PHE A 96 -7.69 9.33 3.00
CA PHE A 96 -6.56 10.12 2.53
C PHE A 96 -5.53 9.26 1.77
N ALA A 97 -5.21 8.09 2.31
CA ALA A 97 -4.29 7.12 1.70
C ALA A 97 -4.79 6.69 0.30
N ALA A 98 -6.08 6.35 0.19
CA ALA A 98 -6.70 5.98 -1.08
C ALA A 98 -6.63 7.12 -2.11
N GLY A 99 -6.91 8.36 -1.70
CA GLY A 99 -6.77 9.52 -2.57
C GLY A 99 -5.33 9.76 -3.04
N ALA A 100 -4.34 9.59 -2.15
CA ALA A 100 -2.94 9.71 -2.49
C ALA A 100 -2.51 8.65 -3.53
N MET A 101 -2.96 7.40 -3.36
CA MET A 101 -2.64 6.33 -4.32
C MET A 101 -3.32 6.54 -5.67
N LEU A 102 -4.57 7.00 -5.71
CA LEU A 102 -5.22 7.38 -6.98
C LEU A 102 -4.44 8.49 -7.71
N PHE A 103 -3.93 9.49 -6.98
CA PHE A 103 -3.09 10.52 -7.57
C PHE A 103 -1.79 9.94 -8.15
N ILE A 104 -1.09 9.05 -7.42
CA ILE A 104 0.15 8.40 -7.91
C ILE A 104 -0.14 7.54 -9.14
N ILE A 105 -1.20 6.72 -9.10
CA ILE A 105 -1.59 5.85 -10.21
C ILE A 105 -1.81 6.69 -11.47
N TYR A 106 -2.60 7.75 -11.36
CA TYR A 106 -2.92 8.62 -12.48
C TYR A 106 -1.71 9.42 -12.98
N LYS A 107 -0.92 10.00 -12.06
CA LYS A 107 0.13 10.95 -12.41
C LYS A 107 1.45 10.28 -12.81
N GLU A 108 1.75 9.12 -12.25
CA GLU A 108 3.04 8.45 -12.40
C GLU A 108 2.87 7.06 -13.07
N LEU A 109 2.03 6.16 -12.54
CA LEU A 109 2.02 4.75 -12.99
C LEU A 109 1.37 4.52 -14.36
N ILE A 110 0.24 5.17 -14.65
CA ILE A 110 -0.41 5.05 -15.96
C ILE A 110 0.50 5.62 -17.07
N PRO A 111 1.04 6.86 -16.96
CA PRO A 111 1.98 7.38 -17.96
C PRO A 111 3.22 6.52 -18.16
N GLU A 112 3.82 6.01 -17.07
CA GLU A 112 5.01 5.16 -17.13
C GLU A 112 4.70 3.81 -17.83
N SER A 113 3.60 3.16 -17.47
CA SER A 113 3.21 1.86 -18.06
C SER A 113 2.77 1.96 -19.52
N HIS A 114 2.24 3.11 -19.94
CA HIS A 114 1.84 3.36 -21.33
C HIS A 114 3.00 3.93 -22.16
N GLY A 115 4.17 4.15 -21.55
CA GLY A 115 5.41 4.44 -22.24
C GLY A 115 5.89 3.26 -23.09
N ASP A 116 6.81 3.55 -24.00
CA ASP A 116 7.58 2.55 -24.77
C ASP A 116 6.75 1.59 -25.65
N GLY A 117 5.53 1.97 -26.03
CA GLY A 117 4.68 1.20 -26.95
C GLY A 117 3.89 0.05 -26.30
N ASN A 118 3.75 0.07 -24.97
CA ASN A 118 3.06 -0.97 -24.20
C ASN A 118 1.60 -0.61 -23.85
N GLU A 119 1.03 0.44 -24.43
CA GLU A 119 -0.25 1.02 -24.01
C GLU A 119 -1.41 0.01 -23.96
N GLN A 120 -1.53 -0.85 -24.97
CA GLN A 120 -2.61 -1.84 -25.01
C GLN A 120 -2.44 -2.93 -23.96
N SER A 121 -1.21 -3.47 -23.82
CA SER A 121 -0.91 -4.51 -22.84
C SER A 121 -1.08 -3.99 -21.40
N SER A 122 -0.62 -2.77 -21.13
CA SER A 122 -0.76 -2.11 -19.84
C SER A 122 -2.22 -1.82 -19.49
N THR A 123 -3.03 -1.41 -20.47
CA THR A 123 -4.49 -1.24 -20.27
C THR A 123 -5.15 -2.57 -19.91
N TYR A 124 -4.85 -3.66 -20.63
CA TYR A 124 -5.42 -4.97 -20.31
C TYR A 124 -4.99 -5.48 -18.94
N ALA A 125 -3.71 -5.35 -18.58
CA ALA A 125 -3.21 -5.73 -17.26
C ALA A 125 -3.89 -4.93 -16.14
N PHE A 126 -4.09 -3.62 -16.34
CA PHE A 126 -4.82 -2.77 -15.39
C PHE A 126 -6.27 -3.22 -15.20
N ILE A 127 -7.01 -3.45 -16.31
CA ILE A 127 -8.41 -3.91 -16.24
C ILE A 127 -8.51 -5.26 -15.56
N ILE A 128 -7.65 -6.22 -15.91
CA ILE A 128 -7.64 -7.56 -15.29
C ILE A 128 -7.35 -7.44 -13.79
N GLY A 129 -6.33 -6.66 -13.40
CA GLY A 129 -6.00 -6.43 -11.99
C GLY A 129 -7.14 -5.77 -11.22
N LEU A 130 -7.81 -4.78 -11.81
CA LEU A 130 -8.97 -4.11 -11.22
C LEU A 130 -10.13 -5.09 -11.01
N LEU A 131 -10.51 -5.85 -12.04
CA LEU A 131 -11.60 -6.83 -11.97
C LEU A 131 -11.28 -7.94 -10.96
N LEU A 132 -10.03 -8.41 -10.92
CA LEU A 132 -9.59 -9.38 -9.93
C LEU A 132 -9.74 -8.83 -8.51
N MET A 133 -9.33 -7.58 -8.26
CA MET A 133 -9.49 -6.97 -6.95
C MET A 133 -10.96 -6.80 -6.54
N VAL A 134 -11.81 -6.34 -7.45
CA VAL A 134 -13.27 -6.25 -7.19
C VAL A 134 -13.83 -7.63 -6.87
N PHE A 135 -13.45 -8.66 -7.63
CA PHE A 135 -13.89 -10.03 -7.35
C PHE A 135 -13.44 -10.52 -5.97
N LEU A 136 -12.19 -10.23 -5.57
CA LEU A 136 -11.69 -10.60 -4.24
C LEU A 136 -12.48 -9.89 -3.12
N ILE A 137 -12.75 -8.58 -3.26
CA ILE A 137 -13.52 -7.80 -2.28
C ILE A 137 -14.98 -8.28 -2.16
N GLU A 138 -15.62 -8.67 -3.26
CA GLU A 138 -17.01 -9.14 -3.24
C GLU A 138 -17.14 -10.59 -2.72
N THR A 139 -16.06 -11.36 -2.74
CA THR A 139 -16.06 -12.78 -2.36
C THR A 139 -15.64 -13.01 -0.91
N PHE A 140 -14.79 -12.14 -0.34
CA PHE A 140 -14.21 -12.26 1.00
C PHE A 140 -14.52 -11.04 1.86
#